data_AF-A0A372LD58-F1
#
_entry.id   AF-A0A372LD58-F1
#
_cell.length_a   1.000
_cell.length_b   1.000
_cell.length_c   1.000
_cell.angle_alpha   90.00
_cell.angle_beta   90.00
_cell.angle_gamma   90.00
#
_symmetry.space_group_name_H-M   'P 1'
#
loop_
_entity.id
_entity.type
_entity.pdbx_description
1 polymer ?
#
loop_
_entity_poly.entity_id
_entity_poly.type
_entity_poly.pdbx_seq_one_letter_code
_entity_poly.pdbx_strand_id
1 'polypeptide(L)'
;MSPLRRFYETTLELIDLLEGNEQRERDEKIVLIEELLSLRDQLIKSIHPPYTEEEKELGLQLIALNNKLNILLTGEKAAIQKDIKQLSVKKESTSKYINPYQSFSTDGMFYDKRK
;
A
#
# COMPACT_ATOMS: atom_id res chain seq x y z
N MET A 1 9.60 -2.72 -29.74
CA MET A 1 8.96 -3.72 -28.87
C MET A 1 7.45 -3.50 -28.90
N SER A 2 6.63 -4.56 -28.94
CA SER A 2 5.16 -4.44 -28.86
C SER A 2 4.76 -3.82 -27.50
N PRO A 3 3.80 -2.88 -27.45
CA PRO A 3 3.31 -2.32 -26.20
C PRO A 3 2.78 -3.38 -25.23
N LEU A 4 2.17 -4.44 -25.75
CA LEU A 4 1.66 -5.56 -24.94
C LEU A 4 2.80 -6.34 -24.28
N ARG A 5 3.90 -6.56 -25.00
CA ARG A 5 5.11 -7.21 -24.47
C ARG A 5 5.70 -6.40 -23.32
N ARG A 6 5.81 -5.08 -23.50
CA ARG A 6 6.31 -4.18 -22.46
C ARG A 6 5.40 -4.15 -21.24
N PHE A 7 4.08 -4.13 -21.45
CA PHE A 7 3.11 -4.20 -20.36
C PHE A 7 3.23 -5.51 -19.57
N TYR A 8 3.48 -6.64 -20.26
CA TYR A 8 3.75 -7.93 -19.63
C TYR A 8 5.03 -7.91 -18.79
N GLU A 9 6.13 -7.39 -19.34
CA GLU A 9 7.41 -7.26 -18.61
C GLU A 9 7.26 -6.38 -17.36
N THR A 10 6.60 -5.22 -17.47
CA THR A 10 6.31 -4.36 -16.31
C THR A 10 5.39 -5.04 -15.29
N THR A 11 4.52 -5.96 -15.72
CA THR A 11 3.67 -6.74 -14.80
C THR A 11 4.51 -7.73 -14.00
N LEU A 12 5.48 -8.40 -14.63
CA LEU A 12 6.39 -9.31 -13.94
C LEU A 12 7.29 -8.57 -12.95
N GLU A 13 7.83 -7.42 -13.35
CA GLU A 13 8.67 -6.58 -12.50
C GLU A 13 7.92 -6.12 -11.24
N LEU A 14 6.66 -5.69 -11.37
CA LEU A 14 5.82 -5.37 -10.21
C LEU A 14 5.58 -6.56 -9.29
N ILE A 15 5.32 -7.74 -9.85
CA ILE A 15 5.12 -8.95 -9.05
C ILE A 15 6.39 -9.29 -8.28
N ASP A 16 7.55 -9.27 -8.93
CA ASP A 16 8.84 -9.56 -8.31
C ASP A 16 9.17 -8.59 -7.16
N LEU A 17 8.95 -7.30 -7.40
CA LEU A 17 9.10 -6.25 -6.39
C LEU A 17 8.16 -6.46 -5.19
N LEU A 18 6.92 -6.85 -5.43
CA LEU A 18 5.93 -7.08 -4.37
C LEU A 18 6.16 -8.37 -3.58
N GLU A 19 6.66 -9.43 -4.23
CA GLU A 19 7.03 -10.69 -3.58
C GLU A 19 8.27 -10.56 -2.69
N GLY A 20 9.03 -9.46 -2.83
CA GLY A 20 10.16 -9.15 -1.97
C GLY A 20 11.41 -9.96 -2.32
N ASN A 21 11.54 -10.36 -3.59
CA ASN A 21 12.75 -11.01 -4.09
C ASN A 21 13.97 -10.05 -4.09
N GLU A 22 13.71 -8.75 -4.02
CA GLU A 22 14.72 -7.71 -3.83
C GLU A 22 14.58 -7.04 -2.45
N GLN A 23 15.65 -7.09 -1.66
CA GLN A 23 15.73 -6.39 -0.39
C GLN A 23 15.90 -4.88 -0.66
N ARG A 24 14.80 -4.12 -0.64
CA ARG A 24 14.80 -2.66 -0.81
C ARG A 24 14.24 -1.95 0.42
N GLU A 25 14.71 -0.72 0.64
CA GLU A 25 14.12 0.18 1.62
C GLU A 25 12.66 0.48 1.25
N ARG A 26 11.82 0.67 2.27
CA ARG A 26 10.36 0.81 2.09
C ARG A 26 9.99 1.93 1.14
N ASP A 27 10.62 3.10 1.31
CA ASP A 27 10.29 4.30 0.54
C ASP A 27 10.70 4.14 -0.92
N GLU A 28 11.87 3.54 -1.17
CA GLU A 28 12.34 3.23 -2.53
C GLU A 28 11.41 2.23 -3.22
N LYS A 29 10.98 1.18 -2.49
CA LYS A 29 10.01 0.21 -3.00
C LYS A 29 8.70 0.88 -3.42
N ILE A 30 8.19 1.83 -2.62
CA ILE A 30 6.94 2.54 -2.92
C ILE A 30 7.09 3.38 -4.19
N VAL A 31 8.16 4.15 -4.32
CA VAL A 31 8.42 4.98 -5.51
C VAL A 31 8.44 4.11 -6.77
N LEU A 32 9.14 2.97 -6.74
CA LEU A 32 9.22 2.07 -7.89
C LEU A 32 7.87 1.44 -8.23
N ILE A 33 7.07 1.06 -7.23
CA ILE A 33 5.71 0.57 -7.47
C ILE A 33 4.88 1.65 -8.18
N GLU A 34 4.96 2.90 -7.73
CA GLU A 34 4.21 4.01 -8.35
C GLU A 34 4.66 4.28 -9.79
N GLU A 35 5.97 4.28 -10.05
CA GLU A 35 6.53 4.45 -11.39
C GLU A 35 6.07 3.35 -12.35
N LEU A 36 6.17 2.08 -11.92
CA LEU A 36 5.77 0.94 -12.73
C LEU A 36 4.25 0.89 -12.96
N LEU A 37 3.43 1.28 -11.98
CA LEU A 37 1.99 1.41 -12.15
C LEU A 37 1.62 2.51 -13.15
N SER A 38 2.30 3.66 -13.07
CA SER A 38 2.10 4.77 -14.02
C SER A 38 2.50 4.37 -15.45
N LEU A 39 3.63 3.65 -15.59
CA LEU A 39 4.05 3.11 -16.87
C LEU A 39 3.02 2.12 -17.43
N ARG A 40 2.46 1.22 -16.61
CA ARG A 40 1.40 0.30 -17.04
C ARG A 40 0.15 1.03 -17.52
N ASP A 41 -0.27 2.09 -16.82
CA ASP A 41 -1.44 2.90 -17.23
C ASP A 41 -1.21 3.60 -18.57
N GLN A 42 0.01 4.03 -18.86
CA GLN A 42 0.35 4.58 -20.17
C GLN A 42 0.36 3.50 -21.26
N LEU A 43 0.96 2.35 -20.97
CA LEU A 43 1.09 1.26 -21.93
C LEU A 43 -0.27 0.65 -22.31
N ILE A 44 -1.19 0.48 -21.36
CA ILE A 44 -2.50 -0.13 -21.66
C ILE A 44 -3.32 0.70 -22.64
N LYS A 45 -3.16 2.04 -22.62
CA LYS A 45 -3.79 2.97 -23.57
C LYS A 45 -3.23 2.87 -24.99
N SER A 46 -2.17 2.08 -25.21
CA SER A 46 -1.56 1.86 -26.51
C SER A 46 -1.81 0.45 -27.07
N ILE A 47 -2.46 -0.41 -26.28
CA ILE A 47 -2.79 -1.80 -26.66
C ILE A 47 -4.17 -1.80 -27.33
N HIS A 48 -4.19 -2.00 -28.65
CA HIS A 48 -5.41 -2.00 -29.45
C HIS A 48 -5.32 -3.06 -30.55
N PRO A 49 -6.46 -3.57 -31.06
CA PRO A 49 -6.46 -4.48 -32.19
C PRO A 49 -5.97 -3.80 -33.49
N PRO A 50 -5.50 -4.58 -34.49
CA PRO A 50 -5.50 -6.04 -34.54
C PRO A 50 -4.33 -6.69 -33.79
N TYR A 51 -4.57 -7.85 -33.19
CA TYR A 51 -3.57 -8.62 -32.44
C TYR A 51 -3.05 -9.81 -33.25
N THR A 52 -1.74 -10.03 -33.17
CA THR A 52 -1.08 -11.26 -33.66
C THR A 52 -1.44 -12.47 -32.78
N GLU A 53 -1.22 -13.70 -33.27
CA GLU A 53 -1.49 -14.91 -32.46
C GLU A 53 -0.58 -14.96 -31.23
N GLU A 54 0.68 -14.54 -31.37
CA GLU A 54 1.63 -14.43 -30.28
C GLU A 54 1.16 -13.45 -29.20
N GLU A 55 0.56 -12.33 -29.60
CA GLU A 55 -0.02 -11.35 -28.68
C GLU A 55 -1.27 -11.88 -27.97
N LYS A 56 -2.08 -12.71 -28.62
CA LYS A 56 -3.23 -13.36 -27.98
C LYS A 56 -2.77 -14.33 -26.89
N GLU A 57 -1.78 -15.17 -27.19
CA GLU A 57 -1.20 -16.09 -26.20
C GLU A 57 -0.59 -15.34 -25.01
N LEU A 58 0.16 -14.27 -25.29
CA LEU A 58 0.73 -13.42 -24.25
C LEU A 58 -0.35 -12.74 -23.41
N GLY A 59 -1.45 -12.30 -24.03
CA GLY A 59 -2.62 -11.74 -23.36
C GLY A 59 -3.29 -12.72 -22.39
N LEU A 60 -3.38 -14.01 -22.75
CA LEU A 60 -3.92 -15.04 -21.85
C LEU A 60 -3.06 -15.21 -20.59
N GLN A 61 -1.74 -15.26 -20.75
CA GLN A 61 -0.82 -15.32 -19.61
C GLN A 61 -0.92 -14.07 -18.75
N LEU A 62 -1.05 -12.90 -19.38
CA LEU A 62 -1.15 -11.61 -18.73
C LEU A 62 -2.38 -11.52 -17.81
N ILE A 63 -3.51 -12.12 -18.19
CA ILE A 63 -4.72 -12.16 -17.34
C ILE A 63 -4.42 -12.85 -16.01
N ALA A 64 -3.74 -14.00 -16.04
CA ALA A 64 -3.36 -14.73 -14.83
C ALA A 64 -2.38 -13.93 -13.97
N LEU A 65 -1.38 -13.30 -14.58
CA LEU A 65 -0.42 -12.44 -13.88
C LEU A 65 -1.10 -11.22 -13.26
N ASN A 66 -2.06 -10.60 -13.95
CA ASN A 66 -2.77 -9.44 -13.43
C ASN A 66 -3.64 -9.79 -12.22
N ASN A 67 -4.23 -10.99 -12.19
CA ASN A 67 -4.93 -11.49 -11.01
C ASN A 67 -3.97 -11.68 -9.82
N LYS A 68 -2.79 -12.27 -10.05
CA LYS A 68 -1.74 -12.41 -9.03
C LYS A 68 -1.29 -11.03 -8.51
N LEU A 69 -1.01 -10.09 -9.41
CA LEU A 69 -0.61 -8.72 -9.08
C LEU A 69 -1.66 -8.00 -8.22
N ASN A 70 -2.95 -8.14 -8.55
CA ASN A 70 -4.03 -7.53 -7.77
C ASN A 70 -4.07 -8.05 -6.32
N ILE A 71 -3.84 -9.36 -6.12
CA ILE A 71 -3.78 -9.96 -4.77
C ILE A 71 -2.61 -9.36 -3.98
N LEU A 72 -1.43 -9.28 -4.60
CA LEU A 72 -0.22 -8.72 -3.97
C LEU A 72 -0.40 -7.24 -3.61
N LEU A 73 -0.90 -6.41 -4.52
CA LEU A 73 -1.18 -5.00 -4.26
C LEU A 73 -2.21 -4.80 -3.15
N THR A 74 -3.22 -5.67 -3.08
CA THR A 74 -4.23 -5.64 -2.01
C THR A 74 -3.59 -5.96 -0.65
N GLY A 75 -2.68 -6.95 -0.62
CA GLY A 75 -1.90 -7.28 0.57
C GLY A 75 -1.01 -6.13 1.03
N GLU A 76 -0.24 -5.54 0.11
CA GLU A 76 0.65 -4.41 0.39
C GLU A 76 -0.15 -3.20 0.92
N LYS A 77 -1.28 -2.88 0.28
CA LYS A 77 -2.20 -1.83 0.76
C LYS A 77 -2.69 -2.10 2.18
N ALA A 78 -3.07 -3.33 2.49
CA ALA A 78 -3.54 -3.70 3.82
C ALA A 78 -2.42 -3.58 4.88
N ALA A 79 -1.19 -3.94 4.53
CA ALA A 79 -0.02 -3.77 5.39
C ALA A 79 0.22 -2.29 5.71
N ILE A 80 0.23 -1.42 4.69
CA ILE A 80 0.38 0.03 4.86
C ILE A 80 -0.73 0.61 5.76
N GLN A 81 -1.99 0.20 5.55
CA GLN A 81 -3.11 0.65 6.39
C GLN A 81 -2.96 0.22 7.85
N LYS A 82 -2.46 -0.99 8.10
CA LYS A 82 -2.20 -1.49 9.45
C LYS A 82 -1.13 -0.65 10.14
N ASP A 83 -0.05 -0.32 9.45
CA ASP A 83 1.04 0.50 9.99
C ASP A 83 0.55 1.90 10.38
N ILE A 84 -0.24 2.54 9.51
CA ILE A 84 -0.84 3.86 9.79
C ILE A 84 -1.70 3.79 11.06
N LYS A 85 -2.54 2.76 11.21
CA LYS A 85 -3.36 2.57 12.42
C LYS A 85 -2.51 2.40 13.67
N GLN A 86 -1.46 1.58 13.60
CA GLN A 86 -0.56 1.34 14.74
C GLN A 86 0.17 2.62 15.17
N LEU A 87 0.64 3.44 14.22
CA LEU A 87 1.26 4.73 14.50
C LEU A 87 0.29 5.69 15.21
N SER A 88 -0.97 5.73 14.79
CA SER A 88 -2.01 6.55 15.43
C SER A 88 -2.30 6.09 16.87
N VAL A 89 -2.46 4.80 17.10
CA VAL A 89 -2.70 4.23 18.44
C VAL A 89 -1.51 4.49 19.38
N LYS A 90 -0.27 4.40 18.87
CA LYS A 90 0.94 4.70 19.66
C LYS A 90 0.98 6.18 20.08
N LYS A 91 0.55 7.11 19.21
CA LYS A 91 0.45 8.53 19.55
C LYS A 91 -0.61 8.80 20.62
N GLU A 92 -1.80 8.20 20.49
CA GLU A 92 -2.88 8.36 21.48
C GLU A 92 -2.51 7.79 22.85
N SER A 93 -1.93 6.60 22.89
CA SER A 93 -1.46 5.98 24.14
C SER A 93 -0.38 6.81 24.81
N THR A 94 0.62 7.29 24.06
CA THR A 94 1.67 8.18 24.60
C THR A 94 1.10 9.47 25.20
N SER A 95 0.10 10.08 24.55
CA SER A 95 -0.58 11.28 25.07
C SER A 95 -1.33 11.03 26.39
N LYS A 96 -1.99 9.86 26.52
CA LYS A 96 -2.71 9.45 27.74
C LYS A 96 -1.78 9.23 28.95
N TYR A 97 -0.55 8.78 28.72
CA TYR A 97 0.43 8.58 29.80
C TYR A 97 1.13 9.87 30.25
N ILE A 98 1.26 10.87 29.37
CA ILE A 98 1.94 12.13 29.68
C ILE A 98 1.03 13.10 30.45
N ASN A 99 -0.30 12.90 30.45
CA ASN A 99 -1.23 13.81 31.14
C ASN A 99 -2.20 13.14 32.15
N PRO A 100 -1.71 12.51 33.23
CA PRO A 100 -2.57 11.86 34.24
C PRO A 100 -3.44 12.81 35.07
N TYR A 101 -3.22 14.13 34.98
CA TYR A 101 -3.85 15.14 35.84
C TYR A 101 -4.78 16.11 35.10
N GLN A 102 -4.98 15.95 33.79
CA GLN A 102 -5.83 16.87 33.02
C GLN A 102 -7.34 16.70 33.30
N SER A 103 -7.74 15.65 34.02
CA SER A 103 -9.14 15.37 34.38
C SER A 103 -9.44 15.43 35.89
N PHE A 104 -8.66 16.17 36.68
CA PHE A 104 -9.15 16.60 37.99
C PHE A 104 -9.98 17.87 37.82
N SER A 105 -11.20 17.70 37.30
CA SER A 105 -12.26 18.67 37.56
C SER A 105 -12.45 18.71 39.07
N THR A 106 -12.20 19.88 39.63
CA THR A 106 -12.37 20.26 41.03
C THR A 106 -13.82 20.09 41.48
N ASP A 107 -14.22 18.89 41.87
CA ASP A 107 -15.43 18.68 42.66
C ASP A 107 -15.09 17.80 43.86
N GLY A 108 -14.63 18.44 44.93
CA GLY A 108 -14.21 17.71 46.12
C GLY A 108 -13.43 18.56 47.10
N MET A 109 -14.07 19.51 47.77
CA MET A 109 -13.66 19.91 49.11
C MET A 109 -14.88 20.17 50.00
N PHE A 110 -15.20 19.19 50.84
CA PHE A 110 -15.98 19.39 52.07
C PHE A 110 -15.02 19.92 53.14
N TYR A 111 -15.25 21.15 53.62
CA TYR A 111 -14.66 21.60 54.88
C TYR A 111 -15.71 21.52 55.98
N ASP A 112 -15.62 20.48 56.82
CA ASP A 112 -16.27 20.42 58.13
C ASP A 112 -15.63 21.51 59.01
N LYS A 113 -16.35 22.61 59.26
CA LYS A 113 -15.94 23.61 60.25
C LYS A 113 -16.68 23.34 61.55
N ARG A 114 -16.01 22.63 62.47
CA ARG A 114 -16.36 22.59 63.89
C ARG A 114 -15.59 23.68 64.64
N LYS A 115 -16.30 24.74 65.04
CA LYS A 115 -16.35 25.33 66.39
C LYS A 115 -17.09 26.66 66.36
#